data_AF-A0A3D8JC56-F1
#
_entry.id   AF-A0A3D8JC56-F1
#
_cell.length_a   1.000
_cell.length_b   1.000
_cell.length_c   1.000
_cell.angle_alpha   90.00
_cell.angle_beta   90.00
_cell.angle_gamma   90.00
#
_symmetry.space_group_name_H-M   'P 1'
#
loop_
_entity.id
_entity.type
_entity.pdbx_description
1 polymer ?
#
loop_
_entity_poly.entity_id
_entity_poly.type
_entity_poly.pdbx_seq_one_letter_code
_entity_poly.pdbx_strand_id
1 'polypeptide(L)'
;MESIATKNILETMIFYHYFLTLPLPLIYLINLLTLQMQKNYATINKRIWYSMPLIFLLLSISFFGGLCVWAMEHFYFKFSIILMLLVFCILTGSEIYRIKRLKEDRISETSMKKYISLCKKLYSVNFILIIGLILGALL
;
A
#
# COMPACT_ATOMS: atom_id res chain seq x y z
N MET A 1 16.38 -26.72 -18.59
CA MET A 1 15.70 -25.76 -19.48
C MET A 1 14.27 -25.61 -18.98
N GLU A 2 13.89 -24.44 -18.49
CA GLU A 2 12.46 -24.16 -18.24
C GLU A 2 11.67 -24.26 -19.55
N SER A 3 10.48 -24.83 -19.48
CA SER A 3 9.59 -24.94 -20.63
C SER A 3 9.12 -23.55 -21.07
N ILE A 4 8.90 -23.34 -22.37
CA ILE A 4 8.28 -22.11 -22.88
C ILE A 4 6.93 -21.86 -22.18
N ALA A 5 6.20 -22.93 -21.87
CA ALA A 5 4.94 -22.84 -21.13
C ALA A 5 5.12 -22.26 -19.71
N THR A 6 6.16 -22.66 -18.98
CA THR A 6 6.37 -22.14 -17.61
C THR A 6 6.79 -20.68 -17.61
N LYS A 7 7.55 -20.24 -18.62
CA LYS A 7 7.91 -18.82 -18.79
C LYS A 7 6.68 -17.94 -19.06
N ASN A 8 5.82 -18.36 -19.98
CA ASN A 8 4.58 -17.62 -20.31
C ASN A 8 3.64 -17.50 -19.10
N ILE A 9 3.57 -18.55 -18.27
CA ILE A 9 2.80 -18.53 -17.01
C ILE A 9 3.39 -17.50 -16.04
N LEU A 10 4.71 -17.52 -15.84
CA LEU A 10 5.38 -16.57 -14.95
C LEU A 10 5.16 -15.11 -15.39
N GLU A 11 5.33 -14.80 -16.68
CA GLU A 11 5.08 -13.46 -17.23
C GLU A 11 3.63 -13.00 -17.00
N THR A 12 2.68 -13.92 -17.19
CA THR A 12 1.26 -13.65 -16.94
C THR A 12 0.98 -13.39 -15.46
N MET A 13 1.61 -14.15 -14.55
CA MET A 13 1.47 -13.96 -13.11
C MET A 13 2.07 -12.63 -12.66
N ILE A 14 3.24 -12.25 -13.18
CA ILE A 14 3.86 -10.94 -12.92
C ILE A 14 2.95 -9.81 -13.41
N PHE A 15 2.40 -9.94 -14.62
CA PHE A 15 1.45 -8.96 -15.17
C PHE A 15 0.24 -8.77 -14.25
N TYR A 16 -0.40 -9.86 -13.82
CA TYR A 16 -1.55 -9.77 -12.91
C TYR A 16 -1.19 -9.22 -11.54
N HIS A 17 -0.03 -9.59 -10.99
CA HIS A 17 0.47 -9.04 -9.74
C HIS A 17 0.62 -7.52 -9.83
N TYR A 18 1.25 -7.02 -10.90
CA TYR A 18 1.41 -5.59 -11.15
C TYR A 18 0.05 -4.90 -11.35
N PHE A 19 -0.81 -5.45 -12.20
CA PHE A 19 -2.12 -4.89 -12.52
C PHE A 19 -3.00 -4.75 -11.27
N LEU A 20 -3.00 -5.75 -10.39
CA LEU A 20 -3.78 -5.75 -9.15
C LEU A 20 -3.17 -4.86 -8.06
N THR A 21 -1.87 -4.56 -8.14
CA THR A 21 -1.17 -3.66 -7.21
C THR A 21 -1.34 -2.19 -7.62
N LEU A 22 -1.51 -1.90 -8.92
CA LEU A 22 -1.61 -0.55 -9.48
C LEU A 22 -2.69 0.37 -8.85
N PRO A 23 -3.85 -0.12 -8.38
CA PRO A 23 -4.84 0.74 -7.72
C PRO A 23 -4.41 1.28 -6.35
N LEU A 24 -3.44 0.66 -5.66
CA LEU A 24 -2.95 1.10 -4.34
C LEU A 24 -2.44 2.56 -4.32
N PRO A 25 -1.51 2.99 -5.19
CA PRO A 25 -1.08 4.38 -5.25
C PRO A 25 -2.23 5.35 -5.50
N LEU A 26 -3.22 4.98 -6.32
CA LEU A 26 -4.38 5.82 -6.58
C LEU A 26 -5.18 6.08 -5.31
N ILE A 27 -5.39 5.06 -4.48
CA ILE A 27 -6.11 5.23 -3.21
C ILE A 27 -5.32 6.12 -2.24
N TYR A 28 -4.00 5.94 -2.13
CA TYR A 28 -3.17 6.82 -1.31
C TYR A 28 -3.18 8.27 -1.80
N LEU A 29 -3.17 8.49 -3.12
CA LEU A 29 -3.31 9.80 -3.72
C LEU A 29 -4.67 10.44 -3.38
N ILE A 30 -5.77 9.71 -3.54
CA ILE A 30 -7.12 10.17 -3.18
C ILE A 30 -7.21 10.54 -1.69
N ASN A 31 -6.59 9.75 -0.82
CA ASN A 31 -6.53 10.05 0.61
C ASN A 31 -5.70 11.30 0.93
N LEU A 32 -4.58 11.51 0.23
CA LEU A 32 -3.80 12.76 0.33
C LEU A 32 -4.60 13.98 -0.10
N LEU A 33 -5.29 13.91 -1.24
CA LEU A 33 -6.14 15.00 -1.73
C LEU A 33 -7.29 15.28 -0.75
N THR A 34 -7.89 14.24 -0.18
CA THR A 34 -8.94 14.37 0.85
C THR A 34 -8.43 15.13 2.08
N LEU A 35 -7.20 14.87 2.51
CA LEU A 35 -6.56 15.55 3.66
C LEU A 35 -6.19 17.02 3.35
N GLN A 36 -6.08 17.40 2.09
CA GLN A 36 -5.76 18.77 1.68
C GLN A 36 -7.01 19.63 1.44
N MET A 37 -8.05 19.05 0.84
CA MET A 37 -9.24 19.80 0.39
C MET A 37 -10.27 20.03 1.49
N GLN A 38 -10.34 19.14 2.49
CA GLN A 38 -11.40 19.18 3.50
C GLN A 38 -10.94 19.93 4.76
N LYS A 39 -11.79 20.83 5.26
CA LYS A 39 -11.54 21.56 6.52
C LYS A 39 -12.18 20.89 7.73
N ASN A 40 -13.22 20.07 7.52
CA ASN A 40 -13.93 19.37 8.59
C ASN A 40 -13.31 17.99 8.87
N TYR A 41 -12.82 17.81 10.09
CA TYR A 41 -12.15 16.60 10.55
C TYR A 41 -13.04 15.35 10.56
N ALA A 42 -14.32 15.48 10.88
CA ALA A 42 -15.25 14.35 10.88
C ALA A 42 -15.45 13.80 9.46
N THR A 43 -15.58 14.71 8.47
CA THR A 43 -15.75 14.34 7.06
C THR A 43 -14.49 13.70 6.48
N ILE A 44 -13.31 14.22 6.82
CA ILE A 44 -12.01 13.63 6.45
C ILE A 44 -11.95 12.19 6.95
N ASN A 45 -12.14 11.98 8.25
CA ASN A 45 -12.01 10.68 8.86
C ASN A 45 -13.01 9.69 8.26
N LYS A 46 -14.28 10.10 8.07
CA LYS A 46 -15.30 9.25 7.44
C LYS A 46 -14.88 8.78 6.04
N ARG A 47 -14.40 9.68 5.18
CA ARG A 47 -13.96 9.35 3.81
C ARG A 47 -12.77 8.39 3.82
N ILE A 48 -11.75 8.68 4.64
CA ILE A 48 -10.57 7.83 4.75
C ILE A 48 -10.94 6.46 5.32
N TRP A 49 -11.88 6.40 6.26
CA TRP A 49 -12.35 5.14 6.84
C TRP A 49 -12.98 4.22 5.79
N TYR A 50 -13.72 4.76 4.81
CA TYR A 50 -14.25 3.97 3.70
C TYR A 50 -13.17 3.39 2.78
N SER A 51 -12.07 4.12 2.56
CA SER A 51 -10.95 3.61 1.76
C SER A 51 -10.17 2.49 2.46
N MET A 52 -10.34 2.35 3.78
CA MET A 52 -9.46 1.55 4.61
C MET A 52 -9.58 0.03 4.38
N PRO A 53 -10.78 -0.57 4.32
CA PRO A 53 -10.93 -1.97 3.94
C PRO A 53 -10.35 -2.27 2.55
N LEU A 54 -10.49 -1.32 1.62
CA LEU A 54 -9.98 -1.46 0.26
C LEU A 54 -8.44 -1.47 0.22
N ILE A 55 -7.78 -0.63 1.02
CA ILE A 55 -6.31 -0.65 1.16
C ILE A 55 -5.83 -2.01 1.67
N PHE A 56 -6.43 -2.52 2.76
CA PHE A 56 -6.02 -3.82 3.31
C PHE A 56 -6.29 -4.98 2.35
N LEU A 57 -7.41 -4.94 1.62
CA LEU A 57 -7.73 -5.92 0.58
C LEU A 57 -6.65 -5.92 -0.50
N LEU A 58 -6.33 -4.77 -1.07
CA LEU A 58 -5.33 -4.67 -2.14
C LEU A 58 -3.92 -4.99 -1.65
N LEU A 59 -3.54 -4.59 -0.44
CA LEU A 59 -2.27 -4.99 0.17
C LEU A 59 -2.18 -6.51 0.31
N SER A 60 -3.27 -7.17 0.72
CA SER A 60 -3.31 -8.63 0.83
C SER A 60 -3.20 -9.30 -0.53
N ILE A 61 -3.95 -8.84 -1.54
CA ILE A 61 -3.87 -9.34 -2.91
C ILE A 61 -2.44 -9.17 -3.47
N SER A 62 -1.84 -8.01 -3.25
CA SER A 62 -0.48 -7.73 -3.69
C SER A 62 0.52 -8.66 -2.99
N PHE A 63 0.41 -8.85 -1.67
CA PHE A 63 1.27 -9.73 -0.92
C PHE A 63 1.18 -11.19 -1.38
N PHE A 64 -0.03 -11.74 -1.49
CA PHE A 64 -0.20 -13.13 -1.95
C PHE A 64 0.19 -13.31 -3.42
N GLY A 65 -0.11 -12.33 -4.29
CA GLY A 65 0.35 -12.34 -5.67
C GLY A 65 1.88 -12.39 -5.78
N GLY A 66 2.57 -11.54 -5.02
CA GLY A 66 4.04 -11.52 -4.95
C GLY A 66 4.62 -12.81 -4.38
N LEU A 67 3.99 -13.40 -3.37
CA LEU A 67 4.40 -14.72 -2.84
C LEU A 67 4.26 -15.83 -3.89
N CYS A 68 3.18 -15.83 -4.69
CA CYS A 68 2.99 -16.80 -5.75
C CYS A 68 4.05 -16.67 -6.86
N VAL A 69 4.37 -15.43 -7.27
CA VAL A 69 5.46 -15.15 -8.23
C VAL A 69 6.80 -15.63 -7.66
N TRP A 70 7.08 -15.32 -6.40
CA TRP A 70 8.32 -15.74 -5.74
C TRP A 70 8.44 -17.27 -5.61
N ALA A 71 7.33 -17.97 -5.35
CA ALA A 71 7.28 -19.42 -5.31
C ALA A 71 7.57 -20.05 -6.69
N MET A 72 7.04 -19.45 -7.77
CA MET A 72 7.33 -19.87 -9.14
C MET A 72 8.81 -19.72 -9.52
N GLU A 73 9.50 -18.71 -8.95
CA GLU A 73 10.95 -18.56 -9.05
C GLU A 73 11.74 -19.43 -8.05
N HIS A 74 11.12 -20.49 -7.51
CA HIS A 74 11.74 -21.42 -6.54
C HIS A 74 12.28 -20.73 -5.27
N PHE A 75 11.64 -19.64 -4.84
CA PHE A 75 12.05 -18.85 -3.68
C PHE A 75 13.47 -18.28 -3.77
N TYR A 76 13.96 -17.98 -4.99
CA TYR A 76 15.25 -17.33 -5.14
C TYR A 76 15.25 -15.93 -4.50
N PHE A 77 16.09 -15.72 -3.49
CA PHE A 77 16.14 -14.45 -2.75
C PHE A 77 16.87 -13.37 -3.55
N LYS A 78 16.09 -12.56 -4.26
CA LYS A 78 16.57 -11.32 -4.90
C LYS A 78 16.40 -10.14 -3.96
N PHE A 79 17.25 -9.14 -4.12
CA PHE A 79 17.14 -7.87 -3.39
C PHE A 79 15.77 -7.18 -3.59
N SER A 80 15.18 -7.32 -4.78
CA SER A 80 13.83 -6.81 -5.10
C SER A 80 12.75 -7.37 -4.16
N ILE A 81 12.81 -8.66 -3.87
CA ILE A 81 11.82 -9.35 -3.04
C ILE A 81 11.93 -8.90 -1.58
N ILE A 82 13.16 -8.74 -1.09
CA ILE A 82 13.41 -8.19 0.26
C ILE A 82 12.84 -6.77 0.35
N LEU A 83 13.06 -5.95 -0.67
CA LEU A 83 12.53 -4.58 -0.70
C LEU A 83 11.00 -4.57 -0.76
N MET A 84 10.38 -5.43 -1.57
CA MET A 84 8.93 -5.56 -1.67
C MET A 84 8.31 -5.95 -0.32
N LEU A 85 8.88 -6.93 0.39
CA LEU A 85 8.44 -7.34 1.72
C LEU A 85 8.60 -6.22 2.76
N LEU A 86 9.73 -5.50 2.71
CA LEU A 86 9.98 -4.37 3.60
C LEU A 86 8.96 -3.26 3.38
N VAL A 87 8.68 -2.89 2.13
CA VAL A 87 7.66 -1.88 1.80
C VAL A 87 6.27 -2.35 2.22
N PHE A 88 5.91 -3.61 1.96
CA PHE A 88 4.64 -4.17 2.43
C PHE A 88 4.46 -4.04 3.95
N CYS A 89 5.51 -4.35 4.72
CA CYS A 89 5.52 -4.17 6.17
C CYS A 89 5.33 -2.71 6.57
N ILE A 90 5.99 -1.77 5.88
CA ILE A 90 5.82 -0.32 6.14
C ILE A 90 4.39 0.13 5.82
N LEU A 91 3.85 -0.25 4.65
CA LEU A 91 2.50 0.13 4.23
C LEU A 91 1.45 -0.40 5.22
N THR A 92 1.51 -1.69 5.53
CA THR A 92 0.57 -2.32 6.47
C THR A 92 0.72 -1.76 7.88
N GLY A 93 1.97 -1.62 8.35
CA GLY A 93 2.28 -1.06 9.67
C GLY A 93 1.81 0.38 9.83
N SER A 94 1.95 1.20 8.79
CA SER A 94 1.48 2.59 8.78
C SER A 94 -0.04 2.70 8.88
N GLU A 95 -0.79 1.84 8.17
CA GLU A 95 -2.25 1.81 8.27
C GLU A 95 -2.71 1.35 9.66
N ILE A 96 -2.08 0.32 10.23
CA ILE A 96 -2.38 -0.13 11.60
C ILE A 96 -2.07 0.97 12.62
N TYR A 97 -0.90 1.61 12.49
CA TYR A 97 -0.50 2.73 13.35
C TYR A 97 -1.48 3.89 13.25
N ARG A 98 -1.95 4.22 12.05
CA ARG A 98 -2.99 5.24 11.83
C ARG A 98 -4.30 4.89 12.53
N ILE A 99 -4.78 3.64 12.47
CA ILE A 99 -6.00 3.23 13.22
C ILE A 99 -5.80 3.46 14.72
N LYS A 100 -4.68 2.99 15.26
CA LYS A 100 -4.38 3.11 16.70
C LYS A 100 -4.37 4.58 17.10
N ARG A 101 -3.67 5.41 16.32
CA ARG A 101 -3.55 6.84 16.59
C ARG A 101 -4.88 7.59 16.48
N LEU A 102 -5.73 7.23 15.51
CA LEU A 102 -7.07 7.82 15.38
C LEU A 102 -7.94 7.57 16.63
N LYS A 103 -7.81 6.39 17.26
CA LYS A 103 -8.56 6.07 18.49
C LYS A 103 -8.13 6.96 19.66
N GLU A 104 -6.85 7.29 19.75
CA GLU A 104 -6.28 8.16 20.79
C GLU A 104 -6.61 9.64 20.54
N ASP A 105 -6.42 10.12 19.31
CA ASP A 105 -6.45 11.53 18.97
C ASP A 105 -7.86 12.09 18.72
N ARG A 106 -8.92 11.25 18.79
CA ARG A 106 -10.33 11.70 18.57
C ARG A 106 -10.90 12.63 19.64
N ILE A 107 -10.17 12.82 20.74
CA ILE A 107 -10.69 13.45 21.97
C ILE A 107 -10.63 14.98 21.90
N SER A 108 -9.66 15.55 21.20
CA SER A 108 -9.49 17.02 21.13
C SER A 108 -9.16 17.49 19.71
N GLU A 109 -9.56 18.72 19.38
CA GLU A 109 -9.27 19.33 18.07
C GLU A 109 -7.76 19.48 17.84
N THR A 110 -7.00 19.79 18.89
CA THR A 110 -5.54 19.93 18.81
C THR A 110 -4.85 18.60 18.51
N SER A 111 -5.32 17.51 19.11
CA SER A 111 -4.85 16.14 18.80
C SER A 111 -5.21 15.75 17.37
N MET A 112 -6.43 16.08 16.92
CA MET A 112 -6.88 15.79 15.55
C MET A 112 -6.05 16.52 14.48
N LYS A 113 -5.64 17.78 14.74
CA LYS A 113 -4.71 18.53 13.87
C LYS A 113 -3.36 17.81 13.73
N LYS A 114 -2.81 17.33 14.85
CA LYS A 114 -1.55 16.55 14.86
C LYS A 114 -1.71 15.23 14.10
N TYR A 115 -2.81 14.51 14.33
CA TYR A 115 -3.16 13.29 13.61
C TYR A 115 -3.23 13.50 12.10
N ILE A 116 -3.84 14.60 11.63
CA ILE A 116 -3.92 14.91 10.19
C ILE A 116 -2.56 15.22 9.59
N SER A 117 -1.72 15.99 10.29
CA SER A 117 -0.35 16.23 9.84
C SER A 117 0.44 14.92 9.75
N LEU A 118 0.22 13.99 10.67
CA LEU A 118 0.83 12.67 10.67
C LEU A 118 0.29 11.81 9.50
N CYS A 119 -1.02 11.80 9.26
CA CYS A 119 -1.62 11.11 8.12
C CYS A 119 -1.08 11.62 6.79
N LYS A 120 -0.90 12.94 6.63
CA LYS A 120 -0.29 13.51 5.43
C LYS A 120 1.11 12.95 5.21
N LYS A 121 1.95 12.92 6.25
CA LYS A 121 3.30 12.35 6.16
C LYS A 121 3.25 10.86 5.81
N LEU A 122 2.44 10.06 6.51
CA LEU A 122 2.34 8.62 6.26
C LEU A 122 1.86 8.32 4.84
N TYR A 123 0.80 8.98 4.37
CA TYR A 123 0.31 8.75 3.02
C TYR A 123 1.28 9.22 1.94
N SER A 124 2.01 10.32 2.16
CA SER A 124 3.06 10.76 1.23
C SER A 124 4.18 9.73 1.14
N VAL A 125 4.65 9.21 2.29
CA VAL A 125 5.67 8.15 2.33
C VAL A 125 5.15 6.89 1.64
N ASN A 126 3.95 6.43 1.97
CA ASN A 126 3.34 5.24 1.38
C ASN A 126 3.20 5.37 -0.15
N PHE A 127 2.74 6.54 -0.61
CA PHE A 127 2.60 6.83 -2.04
C PHE A 127 3.95 6.78 -2.76
N ILE A 128 4.99 7.41 -2.19
CA ILE A 128 6.35 7.40 -2.79
C ILE A 128 6.92 5.98 -2.81
N LEU A 129 6.78 5.22 -1.73
CA LEU A 129 7.29 3.85 -1.65
C LEU A 129 6.62 2.93 -2.67
N ILE A 130 5.29 2.97 -2.80
CA ILE A 130 4.60 2.11 -3.75
C ILE A 130 4.87 2.52 -5.21
N ILE A 131 4.92 3.82 -5.50
CA ILE A 131 5.33 4.33 -6.82
C ILE A 131 6.77 3.91 -7.13
N GLY A 132 7.68 4.01 -6.16
CA GLY A 132 9.07 3.61 -6.31
C GLY A 132 9.24 2.13 -6.62
N LEU A 133 8.46 1.25 -5.97
CA LEU A 133 8.44 -0.18 -6.30
C LEU A 133 7.93 -0.45 -7.72
N ILE A 134 6.82 0.21 -8.09
CA ILE A 134 6.19 0.10 -9.40
C ILE A 134 7.13 0.56 -10.51
N LEU A 135 7.74 1.75 -10.37
CA LEU A 135 8.66 2.31 -11.36
C LEU A 135 10.02 1.60 -11.39
N GLY A 136 10.48 1.10 -10.26
CA GLY A 136 11.70 0.29 -10.18
C GLY A 136 11.56 -1.10 -10.79
N ALA A 137 10.34 -1.49 -11.22
CA ALA A 137 10.00 -2.86 -11.64
C ALA A 137 10.43 -3.90 -10.60
N LEU A 138 10.30 -3.58 -9.31
CA LEU A 138 10.68 -4.43 -8.18
C LEU A 138 9.47 -5.21 -7.62
N LEU A 139 8.37 -5.27 -8.39
CA LEU A 139 7.14 -6.05 -8.14
C LEU A 139 7.14 -7.31 -9.00
#